data_AF-A0A837BT98-F1
#
_entry.id   AF-A0A837BT98-F1
#
_cell.length_a   1.000
_cell.length_b   1.000
_cell.length_c   1.000
_cell.angle_alpha   90.00
_cell.angle_beta   90.00
_cell.angle_gamma   90.00
#
_symmetry.space_group_name_H-M   'P 1'
#
loop_
_entity.id
_entity.type
_entity.pdbx_description
1 polymer ?
#
loop_
_entity_poly.entity_id
_entity_poly.type
_entity_poly.pdbx_seq_one_letter_code
_entity_poly.pdbx_strand_id
1 'polypeptide(L)'
;MQELDEEITKKKVKWMFDQSLEENAKKCEIRFKVALLEHQINQREMATKLGTGPQQINRAIKGDTSPMSKKLRKKMQKILGITD
;
A
#
# COMPACT_ATOMS: atom_id res chain seq x y z
N MET A 1 -10.14 31.99 -22.03
CA MET A 1 -11.25 31.04 -21.76
C MET A 1 -10.75 29.61 -21.91
N GLN A 2 -10.21 29.22 -23.07
CA GLN A 2 -9.65 27.87 -23.31
C GLN A 2 -8.56 27.42 -22.32
N GLU A 3 -7.62 28.29 -21.97
CA GLU A 3 -6.53 27.93 -21.03
C GLU A 3 -7.02 27.66 -19.60
N LEU A 4 -8.05 28.40 -19.15
CA LEU A 4 -8.64 28.22 -17.82
C LEU A 4 -9.39 26.89 -17.72
N ASP A 5 -10.13 26.52 -18.77
CA ASP A 5 -10.85 25.25 -18.86
C ASP A 5 -9.89 24.04 -18.91
N GLU A 6 -8.76 24.17 -19.61
CA GLU A 6 -7.69 23.17 -19.61
C GLU A 6 -7.04 22.99 -18.24
N GLU A 7 -6.77 24.08 -17.53
CA GLU A 7 -6.16 24.03 -16.20
C GLU A 7 -7.11 23.39 -15.17
N ILE A 8 -8.39 23.73 -15.21
CA ILE A 8 -9.44 23.11 -14.39
C ILE A 8 -9.51 21.61 -14.66
N THR A 9 -9.45 21.21 -15.93
CA THR A 9 -9.49 19.80 -16.32
C THR A 9 -8.26 19.05 -15.80
N LYS A 10 -7.06 19.60 -15.97
CA LYS A 10 -5.81 19.01 -15.43
C LYS A 10 -5.85 18.85 -13.91
N LYS A 11 -6.33 19.87 -13.19
CA LYS A 11 -6.50 19.81 -11.71
C LYS A 11 -7.49 18.72 -11.30
N LYS A 12 -8.62 18.61 -11.99
CA LYS A 12 -9.63 17.58 -11.72
C LYS A 12 -9.09 16.16 -11.95
N VAL A 13 -8.38 15.93 -13.05
CA VAL A 13 -7.75 14.63 -13.34
C VAL A 13 -6.72 14.27 -12.29
N LYS A 14 -5.86 15.22 -11.91
CA LYS A 14 -4.87 15.03 -10.84
C LYS A 14 -5.54 14.68 -9.52
N TRP A 15 -6.60 15.40 -9.14
CA TRP A 15 -7.33 15.13 -7.90
C TRP A 15 -7.95 13.72 -7.89
N MET A 16 -8.60 13.31 -8.97
CA MET A 16 -9.17 11.95 -9.09
C MET A 16 -8.09 10.87 -9.02
N PHE A 17 -6.92 11.12 -9.62
CA PHE A 17 -5.79 10.20 -9.55
C PHE A 17 -5.23 10.09 -8.13
N ASP A 18 -5.01 11.22 -7.46
CA ASP A 18 -4.52 11.28 -6.08
C ASP A 18 -5.51 10.54 -5.13
N GLN A 19 -6.82 10.75 -5.31
CA GLN A 19 -7.85 10.04 -4.55
C GLN A 19 -7.82 8.52 -4.78
N SER A 20 -7.70 8.09 -6.04
CA SER A 20 -7.59 6.66 -6.39
C SER A 20 -6.36 6.01 -5.76
N LEU A 21 -5.22 6.71 -5.74
CA LEU A 21 -4.02 6.22 -5.06
C LEU A 21 -4.24 6.06 -3.55
N GLU A 22 -4.90 7.02 -2.91
CA GLU A 22 -5.21 6.96 -1.48
C GLU A 22 -6.14 5.80 -1.13
N GLU A 23 -7.20 5.59 -1.93
CA GLU A 23 -8.13 4.48 -1.75
C GLU A 23 -7.44 3.13 -1.92
N ASN A 24 -6.56 3.00 -2.91
CA ASN A 24 -5.79 1.77 -3.12
C ASN A 24 -4.81 1.52 -1.97
N ALA A 25 -4.18 2.57 -1.42
CA ALA A 25 -3.32 2.44 -0.25
C ALA A 25 -4.11 1.97 0.98
N LYS A 26 -5.31 2.51 1.22
CA LYS A 26 -6.21 2.08 2.32
C LYS A 26 -6.63 0.61 2.17
N LYS A 27 -7.05 0.20 0.98
CA LYS A 27 -7.41 -1.20 0.69
C LYS A 27 -6.24 -2.14 0.94
N CYS A 28 -5.04 -1.76 0.50
CA CYS A 28 -3.82 -2.50 0.78
C CYS A 28 -3.56 -2.64 2.29
N GLU A 29 -3.65 -1.54 3.04
CA GLU A 29 -3.42 -1.56 4.48
C GLU A 29 -4.41 -2.46 5.23
N ILE A 30 -5.71 -2.33 4.94
CA ILE A 30 -6.76 -3.16 5.54
C ILE A 30 -6.47 -4.64 5.26
N ARG A 31 -6.20 -5.00 4.00
CA ARG A 31 -5.95 -6.38 3.59
C ARG A 31 -4.81 -7.03 4.37
N PHE A 32 -3.66 -6.36 4.46
CA PHE A 32 -2.52 -6.92 5.21
C PHE A 32 -2.75 -6.93 6.71
N LYS A 33 -3.44 -5.93 7.27
CA LYS A 33 -3.75 -5.92 8.72
C LYS A 33 -4.69 -7.05 9.10
N VAL A 34 -5.75 -7.29 8.32
CA VAL A 34 -6.67 -8.41 8.55
C VAL A 34 -5.92 -9.74 8.48
N ALA A 35 -5.14 -9.97 7.43
CA ALA A 35 -4.39 -11.21 7.29
C ALA A 35 -3.34 -11.41 8.39
N LEU A 36 -2.67 -10.36 8.86
CA LEU A 36 -1.77 -10.44 10.02
C LEU A 36 -2.51 -10.89 11.29
N LEU A 37 -3.72 -10.35 11.51
CA LEU A 37 -4.57 -10.72 12.65
C LEU A 37 -5.04 -12.18 12.56
N GLU A 38 -5.47 -12.64 11.38
CA GLU A 38 -5.88 -14.03 11.14
C GLU A 38 -4.75 -15.02 11.42
N HIS A 39 -3.52 -14.64 11.10
CA HIS A 39 -2.32 -15.44 11.38
C HIS A 39 -1.74 -15.23 12.78
N GLN A 40 -2.39 -14.42 13.62
CA GLN A 40 -1.95 -14.09 14.98
C GLN A 40 -0.51 -13.57 15.06
N ILE A 41 -0.06 -12.81 14.05
CA ILE A 41 1.27 -12.20 14.02
C ILE A 41 1.19 -10.69 13.85
N ASN A 42 2.09 -9.96 14.50
CA ASN A 42 2.17 -8.51 14.37
C ASN A 42 3.21 -8.08 13.31
N GLN A 43 3.22 -6.78 12.98
CA GLN A 43 4.10 -6.22 11.95
C GLN A 43 5.59 -6.34 12.30
N ARG A 44 5.95 -6.33 13.60
CA ARG A 44 7.32 -6.50 14.06
C ARG A 44 7.78 -7.94 13.88
N GLU A 45 6.94 -8.91 14.21
CA GLU A 45 7.22 -10.33 13.98
C GLU A 45 7.32 -10.64 12.48
N MET A 46 6.48 -10.03 11.65
CA MET A 46 6.62 -10.12 10.19
C MET A 46 7.94 -9.55 9.71
N ALA A 47 8.39 -8.41 10.26
CA ALA A 47 9.70 -7.83 9.97
C ALA A 47 10.84 -8.79 10.34
N THR A 48 10.76 -9.42 11.52
CA THR A 48 11.72 -10.45 11.95
C THR A 48 11.70 -11.65 11.02
N LYS A 49 10.53 -12.19 10.65
CA LYS A 49 10.39 -13.32 9.71
C LYS A 49 10.99 -13.03 8.34
N LEU A 50 10.89 -11.77 7.87
CA LEU A 50 11.41 -11.35 6.58
C LEU A 50 12.85 -10.82 6.62
N GLY A 51 13.45 -10.71 7.81
CA GLY A 51 14.79 -10.15 8.00
C GLY A 51 14.89 -8.68 7.62
N THR A 52 13.87 -7.87 7.94
CA THR A 52 13.78 -6.46 7.52
C THR A 52 13.52 -5.52 8.70
N GLY A 53 13.66 -4.22 8.46
CA GLY A 53 13.27 -3.21 9.44
C GLY A 53 11.74 -3.13 9.59
N PRO A 54 11.19 -2.94 10.81
CA PRO A 54 9.75 -2.71 11.02
C PRO A 54 9.19 -1.55 10.20
N GLN A 55 9.97 -0.49 10.00
CA GLN A 55 9.58 0.68 9.19
C GLN A 55 9.32 0.31 7.73
N GLN A 56 10.09 -0.64 7.18
CA GLN A 56 9.91 -1.10 5.81
C GLN A 56 8.61 -1.91 5.66
N ILE A 57 8.28 -2.75 6.65
CA ILE A 57 6.99 -3.46 6.71
C ILE A 57 5.83 -2.47 6.85
N ASN A 58 5.94 -1.50 7.76
CA ASN A 58 4.88 -0.51 7.96
C ASN A 58 4.60 0.29 6.69
N ARG A 59 5.64 0.75 5.99
CA ARG A 59 5.49 1.43 4.69
C ARG A 59 4.87 0.52 3.63
N ALA A 60 5.33 -0.73 3.55
CA ALA A 60 4.78 -1.70 2.60
C ALA A 60 3.28 -1.93 2.83
N ILE A 61 2.84 -2.06 4.09
CA ILE A 61 1.45 -2.23 4.47
C ILE A 61 0.63 -0.97 4.14
N LYS A 62 1.16 0.22 4.43
CA LYS A 62 0.52 1.53 4.12
C LYS A 62 0.45 1.88 2.63
N GLY A 63 0.71 0.94 1.73
CA GLY A 63 0.56 1.16 0.29
C GLY A 63 1.70 1.90 -0.40
N ASP A 64 2.87 2.03 0.25
CA ASP A 64 4.03 2.69 -0.36
C ASP A 64 4.40 2.08 -1.73
N THR A 65 4.67 2.92 -2.71
CA THR A 65 4.82 2.51 -4.12
C THR A 65 6.26 2.18 -4.52
N SER A 66 7.23 2.28 -3.60
CA SER A 66 8.63 1.98 -3.89
C SER A 66 8.84 0.50 -4.27
N PRO A 67 9.88 0.18 -5.07
CA PRO A 67 10.18 -1.20 -5.48
C PRO A 67 10.36 -2.15 -4.30
N MET A 68 10.97 -1.66 -3.21
CA MET A 68 11.16 -2.44 -1.97
C MET A 68 9.82 -2.80 -1.32
N SER A 69 8.92 -1.83 -1.16
CA SER A 69 7.58 -2.05 -0.60
C SER A 69 6.78 -3.07 -1.41
N LYS A 70 6.84 -2.98 -2.74
CA LYS A 70 6.23 -3.98 -3.65
C LYS A 70 6.81 -5.38 -3.43
N LYS A 71 8.14 -5.49 -3.30
CA LYS A 71 8.82 -6.78 -3.04
C LYS A 71 8.42 -7.37 -1.69
N LEU A 72 8.32 -6.54 -0.65
CA LEU A 72 7.87 -6.98 0.68
C LEU A 72 6.43 -7.45 0.69
N ARG A 73 5.52 -6.70 0.05
CA ARG A 73 4.12 -7.13 -0.10
C ARG A 73 4.01 -8.50 -0.79
N LYS A 74 4.78 -8.74 -1.85
CA LYS A 74 4.82 -10.06 -2.52
C LYS A 74 5.30 -11.18 -1.59
N LYS A 75 6.29 -10.93 -0.74
CA LYS A 75 6.74 -11.92 0.25
C LYS A 75 5.69 -12.15 1.34
N MET A 76 5.09 -11.07 1.85
CA MET A 76 4.03 -11.13 2.84
C MET A 76 2.80 -11.88 2.31
N GLN A 77 2.39 -11.65 1.06
CA GLN A 77 1.29 -12.38 0.42
C GLN A 77 1.52 -13.89 0.45
N LYS A 78 2.73 -14.35 0.16
CA LYS A 78 3.08 -15.78 0.24
C LYS A 78 3.01 -16.34 1.66
N ILE A 79 3.45 -15.59 2.66
CA ILE A 79 3.43 -16.02 4.06
C ILE A 79 2.01 -16.04 4.61
N LEU A 80 1.22 -15.02 4.27
CA LEU A 80 -0.12 -14.79 4.79
C LEU A 80 -1.23 -15.47 3.97
N GLY A 81 -0.89 -16.14 2.87
CA GLY A 81 -1.88 -16.77 1.98
C GLY A 81 -2.83 -15.78 1.30
N ILE A 82 -2.43 -14.51 1.14
CA ILE A 82 -3.26 -13.49 0.50
C ILE A 82 -3.16 -13.67 -1.01
N THR A 83 -4.30 -13.85 -1.67
CA THR A 83 -4.41 -13.84 -3.13
C THR A 83 -4.80 -12.41 -3.58
N ASP A 84 -4.17 -11.94 -4.66
CA ASP A 84 -4.46 -10.62 -5.25
C ASP A 84 -5.65 -10.71 -6.22
#